data_AF-A0A6C0HAL3-F1
#
_entry.id   AF-A0A6C0HAL3-F1
#
_cell.length_a   1.000
_cell.length_b   1.000
_cell.length_c   1.000
_cell.angle_alpha   90.00
_cell.angle_beta   90.00
_cell.angle_gamma   90.00
#
_symmetry.space_group_name_H-M   'P 1'
#
loop_
_entity.id
_entity.type
_entity.pdbx_description
1 polymer ?
#
loop_
_entity_poly.entity_id
_entity_poly.type
_entity_poly.pdbx_seq_one_letter_code
_entity_poly.pdbx_strand_id
1 'polypeptide(L)'
;MRIKLSEKYQSEREEICNKIISILELDENKSFLLCELDNDTEKQNKILQMKEDIQKYFSVSCISSFRPNFECKRPYLNIVRSILRKQNYIFERSEIEKSKNDGSFFRSTKYKIFRNN
;
A
#
# COMPACT_ATOMS: atom_id res chain seq x y z
N MET A 1 29.68 8.09 11.88
CA MET A 1 28.22 8.25 12.06
C MET A 1 27.52 7.22 11.18
N ARG A 2 26.60 6.41 11.71
CA ARG A 2 25.87 5.41 10.91
C ARG A 2 24.79 6.12 10.09
N ILE A 3 24.98 6.23 8.78
CA ILE A 3 24.00 6.82 7.86
C ILE A 3 22.72 5.96 7.91
N LYS A 4 21.55 6.59 8.04
CA LYS A 4 20.28 5.86 8.04
C LYS A 4 20.00 5.36 6.62
N LEU A 5 19.40 4.16 6.48
CA LEU A 5 18.97 3.67 5.15
C LEU A 5 18.03 4.65 4.43
N SER A 6 17.24 5.42 5.19
CA SER A 6 16.36 6.45 4.64
C SER A 6 17.10 7.60 3.95
N GLU A 7 18.30 7.93 4.43
CA GLU A 7 19.14 8.99 3.88
C GLU A 7 19.99 8.46 2.72
N LYS A 8 20.42 7.20 2.80
CA LYS A 8 21.26 6.57 1.78
C LYS A 8 20.50 6.24 0.48
N TYR A 9 19.27 5.73 0.59
CA TYR A 9 18.50 5.22 -0.55
C TYR A 9 17.26 6.06 -0.83
N GLN A 10 17.39 7.39 -0.75
CA GLN A 10 16.25 8.30 -0.85
C GLN A 10 15.54 8.15 -2.20
N SER A 11 16.30 8.08 -3.30
CA SER A 11 15.78 7.94 -4.66
C SER A 11 15.08 6.60 -4.87
N GLU A 12 15.71 5.48 -4.51
CA GLU A 12 15.18 4.12 -4.70
C GLU A 12 13.92 3.90 -3.86
N ARG A 13 13.87 4.49 -2.67
CA ARG A 13 12.67 4.44 -1.84
C ARG A 13 11.52 5.24 -2.44
N GLU A 14 11.79 6.37 -3.09
CA GLU A 14 10.76 7.13 -3.80
C GLU A 14 10.30 6.38 -5.06
N GLU A 15 11.21 5.73 -5.80
CA GLU A 15 10.86 4.86 -6.93
C GLU A 15 9.94 3.71 -6.51
N ILE A 16 10.20 3.09 -5.36
CA ILE A 16 9.32 2.06 -4.80
C ILE A 16 7.93 2.63 -4.49
N CYS A 17 7.85 3.83 -3.91
CA CYS A 17 6.57 4.48 -3.62
C CYS A 17 5.81 4.78 -4.91
N ASN A 18 6.50 5.30 -5.93
CA ASN A 18 5.92 5.56 -7.25
C ASN A 18 5.40 4.26 -7.89
N LYS A 19 6.18 3.17 -7.86
CA LYS A 19 5.72 1.86 -8.35
C LYS A 19 4.47 1.37 -7.63
N ILE A 20 4.41 1.50 -6.31
CA ILE A 20 3.22 1.12 -5.52
C ILE A 20 2.02 1.97 -5.95
N ILE A 21 2.17 3.29 -6.06
CA ILE A 21 1.10 4.21 -6.47
C ILE A 21 0.62 3.89 -7.88
N SER A 22 1.53 3.61 -8.81
CA SER A 22 1.19 3.20 -10.18
C SER A 22 0.42 1.89 -10.21
N ILE A 23 0.76 0.90 -9.37
CA ILE A 23 0.01 -0.37 -9.28
C ILE A 23 -1.40 -0.13 -8.71
N LEU A 24 -1.55 0.78 -7.74
CA LEU A 24 -2.84 1.08 -7.14
C LEU A 24 -3.80 1.77 -8.11
N GLU A 25 -3.28 2.44 -9.14
CA GLU A 25 -4.06 3.21 -10.12
C GLU A 25 -5.07 4.14 -9.43
N LEU A 26 -4.53 5.09 -8.67
CA LEU A 26 -5.36 6.03 -7.90
C LEU A 26 -6.27 6.85 -8.82
N ASP A 27 -7.49 7.13 -8.36
CA ASP A 27 -8.43 8.02 -9.03
C ASP A 27 -7.96 9.48 -9.00
N GLU A 28 -8.71 10.37 -9.65
CA GLU A 28 -8.43 11.82 -9.69
C GLU A 28 -8.28 12.45 -8.29
N ASN A 29 -8.91 11.84 -7.29
CA ASN A 29 -8.86 12.27 -5.89
C ASN A 29 -7.70 11.62 -5.11
N LYS A 30 -6.75 10.97 -5.79
CA LYS A 30 -5.63 10.22 -5.23
C LYS A 30 -6.09 9.10 -4.29
N SER A 31 -7.16 8.42 -4.68
CA SER A 31 -7.80 7.42 -3.83
C SER A 31 -8.12 6.13 -4.57
N PHE A 32 -8.24 5.05 -3.80
CA PHE A 32 -8.58 3.73 -4.31
C PHE A 32 -9.59 3.05 -3.38
N LEU A 33 -10.32 2.08 -3.92
CA LEU A 33 -11.28 1.29 -3.16
C LEU A 33 -10.68 -0.03 -2.73
N LEU A 34 -10.84 -0.35 -1.44
CA LEU A 34 -10.33 -1.59 -0.88
C LEU A 34 -10.94 -2.82 -1.54
N CYS A 35 -12.23 -2.79 -1.83
CA CYS A 35 -12.90 -3.90 -2.51
C CYS A 35 -12.37 -4.15 -3.93
N GLU A 36 -11.98 -3.11 -4.65
CA GLU A 36 -11.41 -3.26 -5.99
C GLU A 36 -10.01 -3.88 -5.90
N LEU A 37 -9.19 -3.43 -4.94
CA LEU A 37 -7.89 -4.05 -4.69
C LEU A 37 -8.00 -5.49 -4.17
N ASP A 38 -9.00 -5.81 -3.34
CA ASP A 38 -9.26 -7.15 -2.83
C ASP A 38 -9.72 -8.12 -3.95
N ASN A 39 -10.35 -7.62 -5.01
CA ASN A 39 -10.79 -8.41 -6.15
C ASN A 39 -9.75 -8.48 -7.28
N ASP A 40 -8.77 -7.58 -7.31
CA ASP A 40 -7.72 -7.53 -8.34
C ASP A 40 -6.48 -8.34 -7.93
N THR A 41 -6.48 -9.62 -8.29
CA THR A 41 -5.36 -10.54 -7.99
C THR A 41 -4.06 -10.15 -8.69
N GLU A 42 -4.13 -9.45 -9.84
CA GLU A 42 -2.95 -9.02 -10.58
C GLU A 42 -2.21 -7.93 -9.81
N LYS A 43 -2.94 -6.90 -9.34
CA LYS A 43 -2.38 -5.84 -8.49
C LYS A 43 -1.83 -6.40 -7.18
N GLN A 44 -2.56 -7.32 -6.54
CA GLN A 44 -2.10 -7.97 -5.31
C GLN A 44 -0.76 -8.69 -5.52
N ASN A 45 -0.64 -9.49 -6.58
CA ASN A 45 0.59 -10.22 -6.89
C ASN A 45 1.75 -9.28 -7.20
N LYS A 46 1.52 -8.22 -7.99
CA LYS A 46 2.55 -7.19 -8.26
C LYS A 46 3.07 -6.57 -6.96
N ILE A 47 2.21 -6.20 -6.02
CA ILE A 47 2.62 -5.64 -4.72
C ILE A 47 3.42 -6.67 -3.89
N LEU A 48 3.02 -7.94 -3.92
CA LEU A 48 3.71 -9.00 -3.15
C LEU A 48 5.08 -9.35 -3.73
N GLN A 49 5.25 -9.32 -5.05
CA GLN A 49 6.53 -9.54 -5.71
C GLN A 49 7.56 -8.44 -5.38
N MET A 50 7.10 -7.23 -5.06
CA MET A 50 7.99 -6.14 -4.64
C MET A 50 8.67 -6.37 -3.28
N LYS A 51 8.31 -7.42 -2.52
CA LYS A 51 8.88 -7.68 -1.18
C LYS A 51 10.40 -7.72 -1.19
N GLU A 52 11.03 -8.34 -2.17
CA GLU A 52 12.49 -8.45 -2.23
C GLU A 52 13.14 -7.09 -2.43
N ASP A 53 12.61 -6.27 -3.34
CA ASP A 53 13.14 -4.93 -3.59
C ASP A 53 12.91 -3.99 -2.40
N ILE A 54 11.76 -4.10 -1.75
CA ILE A 54 11.47 -3.33 -0.53
C ILE A 54 12.46 -3.66 0.58
N GLN A 55 12.83 -4.94 0.75
CA GLN A 55 13.79 -5.36 1.80
C GLN A 55 15.19 -4.77 1.62
N LYS A 56 15.59 -4.43 0.39
CA LYS A 56 16.91 -3.82 0.11
C LYS A 56 17.03 -2.41 0.68
N TYR A 57 15.93 -1.65 0.68
CA TYR A 57 15.95 -0.20 0.95
C TYR A 57 15.12 0.24 2.17
N PHE A 58 14.23 -0.64 2.67
CA PHE A 58 13.39 -0.38 3.84
C PHE A 58 13.68 -1.36 4.98
N SER A 59 13.65 -0.84 6.21
CA SER A 59 13.55 -1.70 7.39
C SER A 59 12.13 -2.28 7.48
N VAL A 60 11.99 -3.59 7.26
CA VAL A 60 10.71 -4.31 7.19
C VAL A 60 10.39 -5.19 8.41
N SER A 61 11.28 -5.26 9.41
CA SER A 61 11.11 -6.15 10.58
C SER A 61 9.82 -5.90 11.38
N CYS A 62 9.33 -4.66 11.37
CA CYS A 62 8.07 -4.28 12.00
C CYS A 62 6.84 -4.44 11.10
N ILE A 63 7.00 -4.86 9.84
CA ILE A 63 5.89 -5.00 8.88
C ILE A 63 5.42 -6.45 8.90
N SER A 64 4.16 -6.67 9.29
CA SER A 64 3.56 -7.99 9.45
C SER A 64 3.68 -8.87 8.21
N SER A 65 3.51 -8.32 7.00
CA SER A 65 3.60 -9.08 5.74
C SER A 65 4.98 -9.66 5.41
N PHE A 66 6.02 -9.25 6.14
CA PHE A 66 7.40 -9.73 5.98
C PHE A 66 7.81 -10.72 7.07
N ARG A 67 6.93 -11.01 8.04
CA ARG A 67 7.21 -11.96 9.11
C ARG A 67 6.87 -13.38 8.64
N PRO A 68 7.80 -14.35 8.72
CA PRO A 68 7.59 -15.70 8.21
C PRO A 68 6.50 -16.48 8.96
N ASN A 69 6.33 -16.22 10.26
CA ASN A 69 5.39 -16.94 11.14
C ASN A 69 4.16 -16.09 11.52
N PHE A 70 3.76 -15.15 10.67
CA PHE A 70 2.60 -14.30 10.94
C PHE A 70 1.63 -14.32 9.78
N GLU A 71 0.39 -14.73 10.05
CA GLU A 71 -0.67 -14.70 9.06
C GLU A 71 -1.23 -13.28 8.94
N CYS A 72 -0.95 -12.62 7.82
CA CYS A 72 -1.45 -11.29 7.52
C CYS A 72 -2.66 -11.41 6.58
N LYS A 73 -3.88 -11.10 7.06
CA LYS A 73 -5.13 -11.24 6.28
C LYS A 73 -5.11 -10.52 4.92
N ARG A 74 -4.44 -9.36 4.85
CA ARG A 74 -4.31 -8.56 3.61
C ARG A 74 -2.84 -8.12 3.45
N PRO A 75 -1.97 -9.02 2.98
CA PRO A 75 -0.54 -8.77 2.99
C PRO A 75 -0.14 -7.62 2.05
N TYR A 76 -0.81 -7.50 0.90
CA TYR A 76 -0.65 -6.41 -0.06
C TYR A 76 -1.00 -5.04 0.56
N LEU A 77 -2.15 -4.91 1.21
CA LEU A 77 -2.58 -3.65 1.84
C LEU A 77 -1.64 -3.27 2.99
N ASN A 78 -1.18 -4.25 3.78
CA ASN A 78 -0.25 -4.00 4.86
C ASN A 78 1.11 -3.51 4.34
N ILE A 79 1.60 -4.04 3.21
CA ILE A 79 2.81 -3.53 2.53
C ILE A 79 2.60 -2.09 2.08
N VAL A 80 1.56 -1.83 1.29
CA VAL A 80 1.23 -0.49 0.75
C VAL A 80 1.21 0.54 1.87
N ARG A 81 0.44 0.30 2.93
CA ARG A 81 0.31 1.23 4.05
C ARG A 81 1.62 1.43 4.79
N SER A 82 2.37 0.36 5.05
CA SER A 82 3.59 0.43 5.85
C SER A 82 4.73 1.12 5.12
N ILE A 83 4.87 0.87 3.81
CA ILE A 83 5.94 1.46 2.99
C ILE A 83 5.68 2.93 2.70
N LEU A 84 4.47 3.26 2.26
CA LEU A 84 4.11 4.66 1.98
C LEU A 84 4.18 5.51 3.26
N ARG A 85 3.75 5.01 4.43
CA ARG A 85 3.90 5.74 5.70
C ARG A 85 5.36 5.99 6.09
N LYS A 86 6.29 5.09 5.73
CA LYS A 86 7.74 5.30 5.94
C LYS A 86 8.32 6.40 5.04
N GLN A 87 7.56 6.90 4.07
CA GLN A 87 7.86 8.06 3.23
C GLN A 87 6.87 9.21 3.44
N ASN A 88 6.30 9.33 4.64
CA ASN A 88 5.43 10.43 5.05
C ASN A 88 4.10 10.55 4.27
N TYR A 89 3.68 9.50 3.57
CA TYR A 89 2.34 9.45 3.02
C TYR A 89 1.30 9.21 4.13
N ILE A 90 0.21 9.96 4.04
CA ILE A 90 -0.96 9.94 4.90
C ILE A 90 -2.05 9.14 4.20
N PHE A 91 -2.79 8.36 4.98
CA PHE A 91 -3.94 7.58 4.52
C PHE A 91 -5.18 8.07 5.24
N GLU A 92 -6.07 8.74 4.51
CA GLU A 92 -7.43 9.02 4.96
C GLU A 92 -8.32 7.85 4.62
N ARG A 93 -9.11 7.42 5.60
CA ARG A 93 -10.05 6.31 5.49
C ARG A 93 -11.47 6.87 5.50
N SER A 94 -12.24 6.54 4.48
CA SER A 94 -13.68 6.83 4.45
C SER A 94 -14.44 5.55 4.14
N GLU A 95 -15.58 5.35 4.79
CA GLU A 95 -16.47 4.25 4.46
C GLU A 95 -17.39 4.68 3.33
N ILE A 96 -17.63 3.78 2.39
CA ILE A 96 -18.56 3.99 1.30
C ILE A 96 -19.50 2.79 1.19
N GLU A 97 -20.70 3.05 0.71
CA GLU A 97 -21.67 2.02 0.38
C GLU A 97 -21.79 1.94 -1.14
N LYS A 98 -21.65 0.73 -1.69
CA LYS A 98 -21.87 0.47 -3.12
C LYS A 98 -23.07 -0.46 -3.26
N SER A 99 -23.99 -0.10 -4.16
CA SER A 99 -25.05 -0.99 -4.61
C SER A 99 -24.44 -2.08 -5.49
N LYS A 100 -24.85 -3.33 -5.27
CA LYS A 100 -24.66 -4.42 -6.20
C LYS A 100 -25.80 -4.43 -7.21
N ASN A 101 -25.57 -5.10 -8.34
CA ASN A 101 -26.55 -5.26 -9.41
C ASN A 101 -27.80 -6.05 -8.96
N ASP A 102 -27.73 -6.79 -7.85
CA ASP A 102 -28.83 -7.55 -7.26
C ASP A 102 -29.73 -6.73 -6.30
N GLY A 103 -29.48 -5.41 -6.18
CA GLY A 103 -30.20 -4.52 -5.26
C GLY A 103 -29.72 -4.58 -3.81
N SER A 104 -28.76 -5.44 -3.48
CA SER A 104 -28.10 -5.44 -2.17
C SER A 104 -26.99 -4.39 -2.09
N PHE A 105 -26.67 -3.92 -0.89
CA PHE A 105 -25.58 -2.98 -0.67
C PHE A 105 -24.42 -3.69 0.03
N PHE A 106 -23.19 -3.29 -0.30
CA PHE A 106 -22.02 -3.66 0.48
C PHE A 106 -21.24 -2.43 0.89
N ARG A 107 -20.66 -2.52 2.09
CA ARG A 107 -19.77 -1.48 2.62
C ARG A 107 -18.34 -1.78 2.18
N SER A 108 -17.68 -0.76 1.68
CA SER A 108 -16.27 -0.79 1.35
C SER A 108 -15.55 0.37 2.03
N THR A 109 -14.23 0.32 1.99
CA THR A 109 -13.39 1.40 2.50
C THR A 109 -12.70 2.06 1.32
N LYS A 110 -12.87 3.37 1.21
CA LYS A 110 -12.11 4.24 0.32
C LYS A 110 -10.87 4.74 1.07
N TYR A 111 -9.71 4.56 0.47
CA TYR A 111 -8.45 5.08 0.98
C TYR A 111 -7.97 6.21 0.09
N LYS A 112 -7.80 7.39 0.67
CA LYS A 112 -7.17 8.53 0.01
C LYS A 112 -5.73 8.64 0.48
N ILE A 113 -4.80 8.71 -0.46
CA ILE A 113 -3.36 8.75 -0.23
C ILE A 113 -2.84 10.12 -0.64
N PHE A 114 -2.16 10.81 0.27
CA PHE A 114 -1.50 12.07 -0.03
C PHE A 114 -0.29 12.27 0.87
N ARG A 115 0.57 13.22 0.53
CA ARG A 115 1.74 13.60 1.31
C ARG A 115 1.68 15.12 1.44
N ASN A 116 1.83 15.62 2.68
CA ASN A 116 1.97 17.05 2.89
C ASN A 116 3.39 17.42 2.45
N ASN A 117 3.49 18.25 1.42
CA ASN A 117 4.75 18.89 1.02
C ASN A 117 5.09 20.02 1.98
#